data_AF-A0A961WK18-F1
#
_entry.id   AF-A0A961WK18-F1
#
_cell.length_a   1.000
_cell.length_b   1.000
_cell.length_c   1.000
_cell.angle_alpha   90.00
_cell.angle_beta   90.00
_cell.angle_gamma   90.00
#
_symmetry.space_group_name_H-M   'P 1'
#
loop_
_entity.id
_entity.type
_entity.pdbx_description
1 polymer ?
#
loop_
_entity_poly.entity_id
_entity_poly.type
_entity_poly.pdbx_seq_one_letter_code
_entity_poly.pdbx_strand_id
1 'polypeptide(L)' 'WVSMWMKNTPLSLDMIFIDKDGKVVTVAERTTPFSTDIISSGEPVDYVLELNGGVSRLIGLKAGDRISHPLFDTEK' A
#
# COMPACT_ATOMS: atom_id res chain seq x y z
N TRP A 1 7.56 7.85 6.93
CA TRP A 1 7.26 8.18 5.52
C TRP A 1 7.93 7.12 4.67
N VAL A 2 7.24 6.60 3.66
CA VAL A 2 7.80 5.63 2.72
C VAL A 2 7.54 6.13 1.30
N SER A 3 8.54 5.96 0.43
CA SER A 3 8.45 6.29 -0.98
C SER A 3 8.74 5.05 -1.80
N MET A 4 7.90 4.80 -2.80
CA MET A 4 7.98 3.67 -3.72
C MET A 4 8.08 4.18 -5.17
N TRP A 5 8.42 3.29 -6.09
CA TRP A 5 8.36 3.51 -7.54
C TRP A 5 8.08 2.18 -8.25
N MET A 6 7.96 2.20 -9.58
CA MET A 6 7.68 1.02 -10.40
C MET A 6 8.85 0.64 -11.32
N LYS A 7 10.07 1.10 -11.02
CA LYS A 7 11.25 0.83 -11.85
C LYS A 7 11.47 -0.67 -11.98
N ASN A 8 11.46 -1.16 -13.22
CA ASN A 8 11.59 -2.59 -13.56
C ASN A 8 10.44 -3.49 -13.04
N THR A 9 9.27 -2.91 -12.74
CA THR A 9 8.07 -3.66 -12.32
C THR A 9 7.07 -3.72 -13.48
N PRO A 10 6.94 -4.86 -14.18
CA PRO A 10 6.09 -4.99 -15.37
C PRO A 10 4.59 -5.15 -15.06
N LEU A 11 4.25 -5.62 -13.86
CA LEU A 11 2.87 -5.75 -13.41
C LEU A 11 2.40 -4.43 -12.80
N SER A 12 1.19 -3.99 -13.16
CA SER A 12 0.53 -2.88 -12.45
C SER A 12 0.13 -3.34 -11.06
N LEU A 13 0.31 -2.48 -10.06
CA LEU A 13 0.07 -2.81 -8.66
C LEU A 13 -0.90 -1.80 -8.02
N ASP A 14 -1.57 -2.23 -6.95
CA ASP A 14 -2.11 -1.32 -5.96
C ASP A 14 -1.15 -1.31 -4.76
N MET A 15 -0.71 -0.12 -4.32
CA MET A 15 0.16 0.03 -3.15
C MET A 15 -0.68 0.50 -1.95
N ILE A 16 -0.76 -0.34 -0.92
CA ILE A 16 -1.51 -0.06 0.31
C ILE A 16 -0.51 0.34 1.39
N PHE A 17 -0.50 1.61 1.78
CA PHE A 17 0.36 2.12 2.84
C PHE A 17 -0.33 1.99 4.20
N ILE A 18 0.35 1.40 5.18
CA ILE A 18 -0.26 0.94 6.43
C ILE A 18 0.57 1.41 7.63
N ASP A 19 -0.08 1.92 8.67
CA ASP A 19 0.59 2.30 9.93
C ASP A 19 0.94 1.07 10.80
N LYS A 20 1.68 1.32 11.88
CA LYS A 20 2.10 0.29 12.85
C LYS A 20 0.96 -0.55 13.43
N ASP A 21 -0.26 -0.02 13.47
CA ASP A 21 -1.43 -0.65 14.08
C ASP A 21 -2.33 -1.34 13.03
N GLY A 22 -1.83 -1.50 11.81
CA GLY A 22 -2.53 -2.18 10.72
C GLY A 22 -3.62 -1.33 10.04
N LYS A 23 -3.69 -0.01 10.29
CA LYS A 23 -4.66 0.86 9.61
C LYS A 23 -4.11 1.31 8.26
N VAL A 24 -4.94 1.21 7.22
CA VAL A 24 -4.64 1.73 5.89
C VAL A 24 -4.66 3.25 5.92
N VAL A 25 -3.53 3.86 5.58
CA VAL A 25 -3.36 5.31 5.53
C VAL A 25 -3.69 5.84 4.14
N THR A 26 -3.08 5.24 3.11
CA THR A 26 -3.25 5.67 1.72
C THR A 26 -3.26 4.47 0.79
N VAL A 27 -4.00 4.56 -0.30
CA VAL A 27 -4.02 3.57 -1.38
C VAL A 27 -3.63 4.26 -2.68
N ALA A 28 -2.55 3.80 -3.33
CA ALA A 28 -2.23 4.18 -4.69
C ALA A 28 -2.68 3.05 -5.64
N GLU A 29 -3.80 3.27 -6.34
CA GLU A 29 -4.37 2.28 -7.25
C GLU A 29 -3.69 2.26 -8.62
N ARG A 30 -3.60 1.08 -9.23
CA ARG A 30 -3.22 0.85 -10.64
C ARG A 30 -1.99 1.66 -11.06
N THR A 31 -0.90 1.45 -10.33
CA THR A 31 0.38 2.09 -10.61
C THR A 31 0.87 1.76 -12.02
N THR A 32 1.60 2.69 -12.63
CA THR A 32 2.08 2.59 -14.01
C THR A 32 3.34 1.71 -14.06
N PRO A 33 3.33 0.57 -14.78
CA PRO A 33 4.51 -0.28 -14.95
C PRO A 33 5.73 0.50 -15.46
N PHE A 34 6.91 0.14 -14.97
CA PHE A 34 8.21 0.76 -15.31
C PHE A 34 8.37 2.25 -14.95
N SER A 35 7.36 2.92 -14.39
CA SER A 35 7.46 4.34 -14.03
C SER A 35 8.49 4.57 -12.91
N THR A 36 9.25 5.65 -13.04
CA THR A 36 10.16 6.15 -12.00
C THR A 36 9.57 7.28 -11.18
N ASP A 37 8.30 7.63 -11.41
CA ASP A 37 7.60 8.60 -10.59
C ASP A 37 7.51 8.11 -9.14
N ILE A 38 7.73 9.04 -8.21
CA ILE A 38 7.71 8.72 -6.79
C ILE A 38 6.27 8.62 -6.32
N ILE A 39 5.93 7.49 -5.71
CA ILE A 39 4.67 7.25 -5.02
C ILE A 39 4.95 7.37 -3.53
N SER A 40 4.50 8.46 -2.92
CA SER A 40 4.71 8.76 -1.50
C SER A 40 3.52 8.32 -0.66
N SER A 41 3.78 7.81 0.53
CA SER A 41 2.73 7.51 1.53
C SER A 41 1.95 8.74 2.00
N GLY A 42 2.51 9.95 1.81
CA GLY A 42 1.91 11.22 2.25
C GLY A 42 2.00 11.48 3.76
N GLU A 43 2.01 10.42 4.57
CA GLU A 43 2.10 10.46 6.04
C GLU A 43 3.08 9.38 6.56
N PRO A 44 3.46 9.40 7.85
CA PRO A 44 4.19 8.30 8.47
C PRO A 44 3.44 6.96 8.38
N VAL A 45 4.13 5.94 7.87
CA VAL A 45 3.64 4.57 7.72
C VAL A 45 4.80 3.61 7.99
N ASP A 46 4.47 2.38 8.33
CA ASP A 46 5.41 1.34 8.76
C ASP A 46 5.49 0.21 7.74
N TYR A 47 4.43 0.00 6.95
CA TYR A 47 4.33 -1.10 6.00
C TYR A 47 3.73 -0.67 4.66
N VAL A 48 4.06 -1.43 3.62
CA VAL A 48 3.42 -1.36 2.30
C VAL A 48 3.01 -2.77 1.89
N LEU A 49 1.74 -2.95 1.52
CA LEU A 49 1.24 -4.17 0.90
C LEU A 49 1.01 -3.91 -0.59
N GLU A 50 1.66 -4.69 -1.45
CA GLU A 50 1.48 -4.63 -2.90
C GLU A 50 0.50 -5.71 -3.35
N LEU A 51 -0.56 -5.29 -4.05
CA LEU A 51 -1.54 -6.18 -4.67
C LEU A 51 -1.49 -6.02 -6.19
N ASN A 52 -2.05 -6.99 -6.93
CA ASN A 52 -2.28 -6.80 -8.36
C ASN A 52 -3.19 -5.58 -8.60
N GLY A 53 -2.88 -4.79 -9.63
CA GLY A 53 -3.57 -3.55 -9.95
C GLY A 53 -5.09 -3.72 -10.07
N GLY A 54 -5.83 -2.93 -9.30
CA GLY A 54 -7.29 -2.89 -9.28
C GLY A 54 -7.97 -3.80 -8.25
N VAL A 55 -7.23 -4.61 -7.49
CA VAL A 55 -7.79 -5.45 -6.41
C VAL A 55 -8.39 -4.61 -5.29
N SER A 56 -7.74 -3.51 -4.90
CA SER A 56 -8.24 -2.60 -3.86
C SER A 56 -9.64 -2.09 -4.18
N ARG A 57 -9.84 -1.60 -5.42
CA ARG A 57 -11.13 -1.17 -5.93
C ARG A 57 -12.16 -2.30 -6.00
N LEU A 58 -11.73 -3.51 -6.38
CA LEU A 58 -12.61 -4.67 -6.48
C LEU A 58 -13.21 -5.05 -5.12
N ILE A 59 -12.41 -5.01 -4.05
CA ILE A 59 -12.85 -5.38 -2.70
C ILE A 59 -13.34 -4.18 -1.87
N GLY A 60 -13.27 -2.96 -2.42
CA GLY A 60 -13.68 -1.73 -1.75
C GLY A 60 -12.71 -1.26 -0.66
N LEU A 61 -11.45 -1.69 -0.71
CA LEU A 61 -10.40 -1.31 0.24
C LEU A 61 -10.04 0.17 0.06
N LYS A 62 -10.02 0.92 1.16
CA LYS A 62 -9.75 2.37 1.17
C LYS A 62 -9.02 2.80 2.44
N ALA A 63 -8.55 4.05 2.44
CA ALA A 63 -8.00 4.69 3.63
C ALA A 63 -8.98 4.62 4.81
N GLY A 64 -8.47 4.29 5.99
CA GLY A 64 -9.24 4.08 7.22
C GLY A 64 -9.63 2.63 7.51
N ASP A 65 -9.56 1.73 6.51
CA ASP A 65 -9.77 0.30 6.72
C ASP A 65 -8.61 -0.31 7.54
N ARG A 66 -8.78 -1.55 8.01
CA ARG A 66 -7.79 -2.28 8.80
C ARG A 66 -7.39 -3.59 8.15
N ILE A 67 -6.08 -3.88 8.19
CA ILE A 67 -5.51 -5.17 7.84
C ILE A 67 -5.30 -5.96 9.14
N SER A 68 -5.82 -7.18 9.19
CA SER A 68 -5.55 -8.13 10.27
C SER A 68 -4.38 -9.03 9.89
N HIS A 69 -3.30 -8.95 10.66
CA HIS A 69 -2.13 -9.80 10.51
C HIS A 69 -1.36 -9.82 11.84
N PRO A 70 -0.76 -10.96 12.26
CA PRO A 70 0.02 -11.04 13.51
C PRO A 70 1.23 -10.09 13.61
N LEU A 71 1.55 -9.36 12.54
CA LEU A 71 2.60 -8.33 12.56
C LEU A 71 2.14 -7.06 13.27
N PHE A 72 0.82 -6.82 13.33
CA PHE A 72 0.23 -5.64 13.95
C PHE A 72 -0.25 -5.90 15.38
N ASP A 73 -0.34 -7.16 15.78
CA ASP A 73 -0.67 -7.54 17.16
C ASP A 73 0.56 -7.29 18.04
N THR A 74 0.53 -6.17 18.77
CA THR A 74 1.59 -5.77 19.69
C THR A 74 1.59 -6.54 21.02
N GLU A 75 0.63 -7.46 21.23
CA GLU A 75 0.63 -8.36 22.38
C GLU A 75 1.27 -9.70 22.02
N LYS A 76 2.52 -9.87 22.45
CA LYS A 76 3.17 -11.16 22.65
C LYS A 76 3.36 -11.39 24.14
#